data_AF-A0A8T5F8I0-F1
#
_entry.id   AF-A0A8T5F8I0-F1
#
_cell.length_a   1.000
_cell.length_b   1.000
_cell.length_c   1.000
_cell.angle_alpha   90.00
_cell.angle_beta   90.00
_cell.angle_gamma   90.00
#
_symmetry.space_group_name_H-M   'P 1'
#
loop_
_entity.id
_entity.type
_entity.pdbx_description
1 polymer ?
#
loop_
_entity_poly.entity_id
_entity_poly.type
_entity_poly.pdbx_seq_one_letter_code
_entity_poly.pdbx_strand_id
1 'polypeptide(L)'
;MTEFKMKPIKEVMITELIQDDLENFLYICRVNNIPSVIWVEGMIIILSIAGRSEKNVEREFDGYRMYEKVVFVKYPKYTKTVKWNGGIFELALRNYKNLPRFCELAKWIKSQPVWKEDREDLK
;
A
#
# COMPACT_ATOMS: atom_id res chain seq x y z
N MET A 1 -3.58 -9.95 35.16
CA MET A 1 -2.66 -10.54 34.15
C MET A 1 -3.34 -10.42 32.81
N THR A 2 -2.69 -9.80 31.82
CA THR A 2 -3.29 -9.52 30.49
C THR A 2 -3.06 -10.69 29.56
N GLU A 3 -4.11 -11.14 28.86
CA GLU A 3 -4.02 -12.18 27.83
C GLU A 3 -3.85 -11.53 26.44
N PHE A 4 -2.90 -12.03 25.64
CA PHE A 4 -2.66 -11.55 24.27
C PHE A 4 -3.14 -12.62 23.27
N LYS A 5 -3.98 -12.23 22.30
CA LYS A 5 -4.49 -13.12 21.25
C LYS A 5 -4.13 -12.58 19.87
N MET A 6 -3.57 -13.44 19.03
CA MET A 6 -3.37 -13.17 17.61
C MET A 6 -4.42 -13.92 16.81
N LYS A 7 -5.19 -13.21 15.99
CA LYS A 7 -6.13 -13.80 15.02
C LYS A 7 -5.61 -13.58 13.60
N PRO A 8 -5.58 -14.62 12.76
CA PRO A 8 -5.19 -14.45 11.35
C PRO A 8 -6.27 -13.67 10.59
N ILE A 9 -5.83 -12.95 9.56
CA ILE A 9 -6.74 -12.36 8.56
C ILE A 9 -7.16 -13.49 7.61
N LYS A 10 -8.47 -13.65 7.41
CA LYS A 10 -9.07 -14.60 6.48
C LYS A 10 -9.18 -14.03 5.07
N GLU A 11 -9.56 -12.76 4.97
CA GLU A 11 -9.84 -12.13 3.68
C GLU A 11 -9.52 -10.63 3.72
N VAL A 12 -9.04 -10.10 2.59
CA VAL A 12 -8.79 -8.68 2.38
C VAL A 12 -9.73 -8.19 1.28
N MET A 13 -10.59 -7.24 1.64
CA MET A 13 -11.47 -6.53 0.71
C MET A 13 -10.82 -5.21 0.33
N ILE A 14 -10.80 -4.89 -0.97
CA ILE A 14 -10.27 -3.64 -1.52
C ILE A 14 -11.40 -2.99 -2.30
N THR A 15 -11.80 -1.78 -1.90
CA THR A 15 -12.86 -1.04 -2.60
C THR A 15 -12.31 -0.37 -3.86
N GLU A 16 -11.19 0.33 -3.75
CA GLU A 16 -10.52 0.99 -4.87
C GLU A 16 -9.07 0.53 -5.02
N LEU A 17 -8.69 0.14 -6.23
CA LEU A 17 -7.32 -0.16 -6.62
C LEU A 17 -6.87 0.82 -7.71
N ILE A 18 -5.85 1.62 -7.41
CA ILE A 18 -5.43 2.73 -8.26
C ILE A 18 -3.93 2.59 -8.54
N GLN A 19 -3.58 2.54 -9.81
CA GLN A 19 -2.19 2.74 -10.25
C GLN A 19 -1.95 4.23 -10.45
N ASP A 20 -0.85 4.72 -9.90
CA ASP A 20 -0.41 6.11 -10.03
C ASP A 20 0.98 6.19 -10.69
N ASP A 21 1.36 7.38 -11.13
CA ASP A 21 2.76 7.68 -11.47
C ASP A 21 3.56 8.08 -10.22
N LEU A 22 4.90 8.00 -10.29
CA LEU A 22 5.73 8.23 -9.11
C LEU A 22 5.65 9.68 -8.63
N GLU A 23 5.58 10.66 -9.52
CA GLU A 23 5.59 12.08 -9.17
C GLU A 23 4.33 12.48 -8.42
N ASN A 24 3.16 12.11 -8.94
CA ASN A 24 1.88 12.36 -8.29
C ASN A 24 1.76 11.60 -6.96
N PHE A 25 2.23 10.34 -6.91
CA PHE A 25 2.26 9.56 -5.68
C PHE A 25 3.10 10.23 -4.58
N LEU A 26 4.28 10.75 -4.92
CA LEU A 26 5.15 11.45 -3.98
C LEU A 26 4.55 12.78 -3.53
N TYR A 27 3.90 13.51 -4.44
CA TYR A 27 3.14 14.71 -4.09
C TYR A 27 2.03 14.40 -3.06
N ILE A 28 1.24 13.35 -3.29
CA ILE A 28 0.19 12.90 -2.35
C ILE A 28 0.80 12.54 -1.00
N CYS A 29 1.92 11.80 -0.98
CA CYS A 29 2.61 11.47 0.26
C CYS A 29 3.04 12.72 1.03
N ARG A 30 3.61 13.70 0.33
CA ARG A 30 4.06 14.96 0.91
C ARG A 30 2.90 15.75 1.52
N VAL A 31 1.82 15.96 0.76
CA VAL A 31 0.66 16.75 1.21
C VAL A 31 -0.04 16.11 2.41
N ASN A 32 -0.08 14.78 2.46
CA ASN A 32 -0.69 14.02 3.56
C ASN A 32 0.29 13.71 4.71
N ASN A 33 1.51 14.25 4.67
CA ASN A 33 2.57 13.98 5.66
C ASN A 33 2.80 12.47 5.92
N ILE A 34 2.75 11.65 4.87
CA ILE A 34 2.98 10.21 4.97
C ILE A 34 4.47 9.98 5.25
N PRO A 35 4.84 9.40 6.41
CA PRO A 35 6.24 9.31 6.82
C PRO A 35 7.00 8.17 6.12
N SER A 36 6.29 7.10 5.73
CA SER A 36 6.86 5.99 4.99
C SER A 36 5.77 5.15 4.33
N VAL A 37 6.14 4.43 3.28
CA VAL A 37 5.24 3.55 2.52
C VAL A 37 5.86 2.16 2.35
N ILE A 38 5.05 1.22 1.87
CA ILE A 38 5.47 -0.16 1.68
C ILE A 38 6.15 -0.27 0.32
N TRP A 39 7.29 -0.95 0.27
CA TRP A 39 7.81 -1.53 -0.96
C TRP A 39 7.73 -3.05 -0.88
N VAL A 40 7.19 -3.69 -1.92
CA VAL A 40 7.10 -5.15 -2.01
C VAL A 40 7.05 -5.57 -3.47
N GLU A 41 7.80 -6.62 -3.84
CA GLU A 41 7.71 -7.28 -5.15
C GLU A 41 7.73 -6.31 -6.36
N GLY A 42 8.54 -5.25 -6.31
CA GLY A 42 8.68 -4.30 -7.42
C GLY A 42 7.57 -3.24 -7.52
N MET A 43 6.87 -2.93 -6.43
CA MET A 43 5.94 -1.81 -6.35
C MET A 43 6.00 -1.11 -4.99
N ILE A 44 5.62 0.17 -4.99
CA ILE A 44 5.36 0.95 -3.77
C ILE A 44 3.85 0.98 -3.53
N ILE A 45 3.39 0.85 -2.28
CA ILE A 45 1.96 0.76 -1.93
C ILE A 45 1.62 1.66 -0.73
N ILE A 46 0.50 2.38 -0.85
CA ILE A 46 -0.25 2.98 0.26
C ILE A 46 -1.55 2.20 0.47
N LEU A 47 -1.86 1.92 1.73
CA LEU A 47 -3.08 1.24 2.15
C LEU A 47 -3.91 2.20 3.00
N SER A 48 -5.04 2.67 2.46
CA SER A 48 -6.02 3.43 3.22
C SER A 48 -7.01 2.48 3.88
N ILE A 49 -7.06 2.50 5.21
CA ILE A 49 -8.04 1.71 5.97
C ILE A 49 -9.40 2.38 5.90
N ALA A 50 -10.46 1.58 5.84
CA ALA A 50 -11.82 2.10 5.96
C ALA A 50 -12.00 2.83 7.31
N GLY A 51 -12.86 3.86 7.32
CA GLY A 51 -13.19 4.59 8.53
C GLY A 51 -13.62 3.68 9.69
N ARG A 52 -13.28 4.06 10.92
CA ARG A 52 -13.66 3.29 12.11
C ARG A 52 -15.16 3.42 12.35
N SER A 53 -15.87 2.30 12.18
CA SER A 53 -17.25 2.13 12.63
C SER A 53 -17.32 0.83 13.44
N GLU A 54 -18.32 0.70 14.30
CA GLU A 54 -18.55 -0.52 15.08
C GLU A 54 -18.64 -1.75 14.17
N LYS A 55 -19.42 -1.65 13.09
CA LYS A 55 -19.54 -2.69 12.06
C LYS A 55 -18.20 -3.08 11.41
N ASN A 56 -17.33 -2.10 11.14
CA ASN A 56 -16.01 -2.38 10.57
C ASN A 56 -15.10 -3.08 11.59
N VAL A 57 -15.20 -2.68 12.87
CA VAL A 57 -14.44 -3.30 13.96
C VAL A 57 -14.87 -4.75 14.18
N GLU A 58 -16.18 -5.05 14.20
CA GLU A 58 -16.70 -6.42 14.29
C GLU A 58 -16.15 -7.31 13.17
N ARG A 59 -16.18 -6.82 11.93
CA ARG A 59 -15.60 -7.53 10.77
C ARG A 59 -14.11 -7.79 10.95
N GLU A 60 -13.35 -6.83 11.50
CA GLU A 60 -11.93 -7.05 11.81
C GLU A 60 -11.72 -8.15 12.85
N PHE A 61 -12.57 -8.23 13.87
CA PHE A 61 -12.52 -9.31 14.87
C PHE A 61 -12.88 -10.70 14.31
N ASP A 62 -13.66 -10.74 13.23
CA ASP A 62 -14.02 -11.95 12.50
C ASP A 62 -12.95 -12.38 11.47
N GLY A 63 -11.91 -11.57 11.30
CA GLY A 63 -10.76 -11.85 10.44
C GLY A 63 -10.80 -11.17 9.07
N TYR A 64 -11.69 -10.20 8.86
CA TYR A 64 -11.74 -9.45 7.60
C TYR A 64 -10.91 -8.16 7.69
N ARG A 65 -10.17 -7.82 6.63
CA ARG A 65 -9.50 -6.52 6.52
C ARG A 65 -10.11 -5.75 5.35
N MET A 66 -10.44 -4.48 5.55
CA MET A 66 -10.97 -3.61 4.50
C MET A 66 -9.99 -2.47 4.23
N TYR A 67 -9.53 -2.38 2.99
CA TYR A 67 -8.83 -1.22 2.47
C TYR A 67 -9.80 -0.45 1.57
N GLU A 68 -10.11 0.78 1.95
CA GLU A 68 -10.94 1.66 1.13
C GLU A 68 -10.22 1.97 -0.18
N LYS A 69 -8.90 2.23 -0.10
CA LYS A 69 -8.09 2.54 -1.26
C LYS A 69 -6.70 1.91 -1.14
N VAL A 70 -6.29 1.25 -2.20
CA VAL A 70 -4.92 0.79 -2.42
C VAL A 70 -4.35 1.58 -3.60
N VAL A 71 -3.39 2.46 -3.31
CA VAL A 71 -2.65 3.19 -4.34
C VAL A 71 -1.30 2.54 -4.51
N PHE A 72 -0.90 2.25 -5.74
CA PHE A 72 0.40 1.66 -6.02
C PHE A 72 1.11 2.31 -7.20
N VAL A 73 2.44 2.23 -7.18
CA VAL A 73 3.32 2.67 -8.27
C VAL A 73 4.26 1.51 -8.62
N LYS A 74 4.47 1.27 -9.92
CA LYS A 74 5.48 0.31 -10.40
C LYS A 74 6.87 0.83 -10.01
N TYR A 75 7.63 0.06 -9.23
CA TYR A 75 8.94 0.47 -8.71
C TYR A 75 9.88 -0.74 -8.60
N PRO A 76 10.54 -1.14 -9.71
CA PRO A 76 11.14 -2.48 -9.85
C PRO A 76 12.23 -2.83 -8.83
N LYS A 77 12.98 -1.84 -8.36
CA LYS A 77 14.13 -2.05 -7.46
C LYS A 77 13.86 -1.39 -6.11
N TYR A 78 14.18 -2.10 -5.04
CA TYR A 78 14.12 -1.52 -3.70
C TYR A 78 15.23 -0.48 -3.49
N THR A 79 14.85 0.65 -2.93
CA THR A 79 15.75 1.64 -2.33
C THR A 79 15.25 1.95 -0.91
N LYS A 80 16.11 2.44 -0.01
CA LYS A 80 15.68 2.81 1.35
C LYS A 80 14.74 4.01 1.34
N THR A 81 14.92 4.88 0.38
CA THR A 81 14.20 6.12 0.21
C THR A 81 13.99 6.41 -1.27
N VAL A 82 12.98 7.22 -1.57
CA VAL A 82 12.73 7.78 -2.89
C VAL A 82 12.58 9.29 -2.77
N LYS A 83 13.35 10.02 -3.57
CA LYS A 83 13.36 11.48 -3.56
C LYS A 83 12.38 12.01 -4.59
N TRP A 84 11.64 13.04 -4.22
CA TRP A 84 10.78 13.76 -5.15
C TRP A 84 11.60 14.76 -5.96
N ASN A 85 11.42 14.78 -7.28
CA ASN A 85 12.17 15.68 -8.17
C ASN A 85 11.83 17.16 -7.93
N GLY A 86 10.64 17.45 -7.39
CA GLY A 86 10.17 18.81 -7.09
C GLY A 86 10.71 19.47 -5.81
N GLY A 87 11.68 18.88 -5.08
CA GLY A 87 12.27 19.56 -3.92
C GLY A 87 13.11 18.70 -2.96
N ILE A 88 13.02 19.03 -1.66
CA ILE A 88 13.77 18.37 -0.57
C ILE A 88 13.04 17.16 0.04
N PHE A 89 11.85 16.82 -0.46
CA PHE A 89 11.06 15.73 0.09
C PHE A 89 11.64 14.38 -0.29
N GLU A 90 11.80 13.52 0.72
CA GLU A 90 12.32 12.17 0.59
C GLU A 90 11.43 11.22 1.39
N LEU A 91 10.87 10.23 0.71
CA LEU A 91 9.93 9.28 1.30
C LEU A 91 10.65 7.98 1.64
N ALA A 92 10.52 7.53 2.89
CA ALA A 92 11.10 6.27 3.32
C ALA A 92 10.29 5.06 2.79
N LEU A 93 11.00 4.07 2.25
CA LEU A 93 10.42 2.82 1.75
C LEU A 93 10.72 1.66 2.70
N ARG A 94 9.66 1.00 3.18
CA ARG A 94 9.76 -0.17 4.06
C ARG A 94 9.71 -1.46 3.23
N ASN A 95 10.77 -2.26 3.29
CA ASN A 95 10.86 -3.51 2.52
C ASN A 95 10.03 -4.62 3.15
N TYR A 96 8.90 -4.97 2.55
CA TYR A 96 7.97 -5.98 3.05
C TYR A 96 8.07 -7.33 2.31
N LYS A 97 9.13 -7.56 1.52
CA LYS A 97 9.32 -8.81 0.75
C LYS A 97 9.35 -10.10 1.58
N ASN A 98 9.63 -9.99 2.87
CA ASN A 98 9.67 -11.14 3.79
C ASN A 98 8.35 -11.37 4.53
N LEU A 99 7.29 -10.61 4.20
CA LEU A 99 5.97 -10.74 4.80
C LEU A 99 5.02 -11.39 3.77
N PRO A 100 4.70 -12.70 3.89
CA PRO A 100 3.99 -13.45 2.86
C PRO A 100 2.70 -12.80 2.37
N ARG A 101 1.88 -12.27 3.29
CA ARG A 101 0.62 -11.58 2.97
C ARG A 101 0.81 -10.41 2.00
N PHE A 102 1.91 -9.65 2.13
CA PHE A 102 2.16 -8.52 1.24
C PHE A 102 2.70 -8.97 -0.11
N CYS A 103 3.45 -10.07 -0.16
CA CYS A 103 3.84 -10.69 -1.43
C CYS A 103 2.62 -11.27 -2.18
N GLU A 104 1.68 -11.89 -1.47
CA GLU A 104 0.41 -12.36 -2.02
C GLU A 104 -0.45 -11.20 -2.52
N LEU A 105 -0.58 -10.12 -1.74
CA LEU A 105 -1.25 -8.90 -2.17
C LEU A 105 -0.60 -8.35 -3.45
N ALA A 106 0.73 -8.26 -3.49
CA ALA A 106 1.44 -7.78 -4.67
C ALA A 106 1.22 -8.66 -5.90
N LYS A 107 1.19 -10.00 -5.74
CA LYS A 107 0.85 -10.93 -6.81
C LYS A 107 -0.59 -10.72 -7.30
N TRP A 108 -1.54 -10.53 -6.39
CA TRP A 108 -2.93 -10.25 -6.73
C TRP A 108 -3.08 -8.90 -7.44
N ILE A 109 -2.40 -7.84 -7.00
CA ILE A 109 -2.39 -6.53 -7.68
C ILE A 109 -1.88 -6.69 -9.13
N LYS A 110 -0.77 -7.42 -9.33
CA LYS A 110 -0.21 -7.68 -10.66
C LYS A 110 -1.14 -8.46 -11.60
N SER A 111 -2.08 -9.24 -11.06
CA SER A 111 -3.07 -9.94 -11.88
C SER A 111 -4.28 -9.07 -12.26
N GLN A 112 -4.43 -7.89 -11.65
CA GLN A 112 -5.56 -7.00 -11.95
C GLN A 112 -5.35 -6.25 -13.28
N PRO A 113 -6.43 -5.92 -14.01
CA PRO A 113 -6.33 -5.18 -15.27
C PRO A 113 -5.57 -3.85 -15.16
N VAL A 114 -5.78 -3.12 -14.06
CA VAL A 114 -5.13 -1.82 -13.79
C VAL A 114 -3.60 -1.89 -13.80
N TRP A 115 -3.00 -3.07 -13.52
CA TRP A 115 -1.54 -3.26 -13.60
C TRP A 115 -0.99 -3.09 -15.02
N LYS A 116 -1.80 -3.36 -16.05
CA LYS A 116 -1.40 -3.26 -17.46
C LYS A 116 -1.47 -1.84 -17.98
N GLU A 117 -2.06 -0.91 -17.22
CA GLU A 117 -2.05 0.50 -17.61
C GLU A 117 -0.61 1.01 -17.55
N ASP A 118 -0.20 1.72 -18.59
CA ASP A 118 1.07 2.44 -18.60
C ASP A 118 0.78 3.87 -18.18
N ARG A 119 1.10 4.17 -16.92
CA ARG A 119 1.19 5.55 -16.42
C ARG A 119 2.68 5.87 -16.56
N GLU A 120 3.07 6.41 -17.71
CA GLU A 120 4.46 6.76 -17.97
C GLU A 120 4.95 7.73 -16.89
N ASP A 121 6.09 7.40 -16.28
CA ASP A 121 6.92 8.43 -15.65
C ASP A 121 7.37 9.34 -16.81
N LEU A 122 6.84 10.57 -16.87
CA LEU A 122 7.40 11.60 -17.75
C LEU A 122 8.89 11.71 -17.42
N LYS A 123 9.72 11.23 -18.36
CA LYS A 123 11.19 11.25 -18.29
C LYS A 123 11.74 12.65 -18.07
#